data_AF-A0A924SZA5-F1
#
_entry.id   AF-A0A924SZA5-F1
#
_cell.length_a   1.000
_cell.length_b   1.000
_cell.length_c   1.000
_cell.angle_alpha   90.00
_cell.angle_beta   90.00
_cell.angle_gamma   90.00
#
_symmetry.space_group_name_H-M   'P 1'
#
loop_
_entity.id
_entity.type
_entity.pdbx_description
1 polymer ?
#
loop_
_entity_poly.entity_id
_entity_poly.type
_entity_poly.pdbx_seq_one_letter_code
_entity_poly.pdbx_strand_id
1 'polypeptide(L)'
;MVNWCPTCRKSASAVTSETVRSSAFYLKFDFSREALKIFPEVAAIMKTEGAYKVSAVVWMTPLDTLVQVTGLAFHPSAMYVAVKAPTLEGTEIWIGALKLQENFERAGGSEKISRPLLTFSSGKLEGLQLKNPLTSELVTLVKSDQVPLEQGSGFVSFAGDATGSWMQLGPSTTESAEVLEELRDSGKLVQQTPLEQKVFRCGTCQNQTVLRFT
;
A
#
# COMPACT_ATOMS: atom_id res chain seq x y z
N MET A 1 -3.38 16.68 -9.64
CA MET A 1 -2.07 16.30 -9.07
C MET A 1 -1.05 17.39 -9.36
N VAL A 2 -0.37 17.90 -8.33
CA VAL A 2 0.70 18.91 -8.48
C VAL A 2 1.95 18.49 -7.72
N ASN A 3 3.13 18.80 -8.27
CA ASN A 3 4.37 18.72 -7.49
C ASN A 3 4.33 19.79 -6.39
N TRP A 4 4.32 19.36 -5.13
CA TRP A 4 4.31 20.21 -3.97
C TRP A 4 5.65 20.12 -3.25
N CYS A 5 6.26 21.25 -2.93
CA CYS A 5 7.49 21.28 -2.15
C CYS A 5 7.15 21.46 -0.66
N PRO A 6 7.40 20.46 0.21
CA PRO A 6 7.12 20.60 1.65
C PRO A 6 7.96 21.69 2.31
N THR A 7 9.20 21.89 1.83
CA THR A 7 10.12 22.93 2.34
C THR A 7 9.62 24.33 1.99
N CYS A 8 9.29 24.60 0.73
CA CYS A 8 8.81 25.90 0.29
C CYS A 8 7.31 26.12 0.56
N ARG A 9 6.58 25.07 0.95
CA ARG A 9 5.13 25.06 1.19
C ARG A 9 4.32 25.65 0.04
N LYS A 10 4.72 25.33 -1.19
CA LYS A 10 4.07 25.79 -2.42
C LYS A 10 4.15 24.75 -3.53
N SER A 11 3.30 24.89 -4.54
CA SER A 11 3.46 24.16 -5.79
C SER A 11 4.80 24.54 -6.43
N ALA A 12 5.56 23.53 -6.85
CA ALA A 12 6.80 23.73 -7.56
C ALA A 12 6.49 24.01 -9.04
N SER A 13 6.61 25.28 -9.44
CA SER A 13 6.40 25.72 -10.84
C SER A 13 7.51 25.25 -11.79
N ALA A 14 8.71 25.03 -11.27
CA ALA A 14 9.81 24.36 -11.94
C ALA A 14 10.22 23.13 -11.12
N VAL A 15 10.36 21.99 -11.79
CA VAL A 15 10.89 20.76 -11.19
C VAL A 15 12.02 20.21 -12.06
N THR A 16 13.08 19.74 -11.42
CA THR A 16 14.10 18.91 -12.06
C THR A 16 13.83 17.46 -11.68
N SER A 17 14.17 16.52 -12.56
CA SER A 17 14.06 15.10 -12.28
C SER A 17 15.43 14.44 -12.36
N GLU A 18 15.70 13.54 -11.42
CA GLU A 18 16.85 12.64 -11.46
C GLU A 18 16.38 11.20 -11.32
N THR A 19 17.08 10.27 -11.97
CA THR A 19 16.84 8.84 -11.76
C THR A 19 17.68 8.39 -10.58
N VAL A 20 17.03 7.79 -9.59
CA VAL A 20 17.69 7.22 -8.41
C VAL A 20 17.44 5.72 -8.35
N ARG A 21 18.37 5.02 -7.71
CA ARG A 21 18.19 3.63 -7.29
C ARG A 21 17.60 3.60 -5.89
N SER A 22 16.65 2.69 -5.69
CA SER A 22 15.89 2.50 -4.45
C SER A 22 15.31 1.07 -4.45
N SER A 23 14.42 0.75 -3.52
CA SER A 23 13.62 -0.46 -3.58
C SER A 23 12.12 -0.16 -3.59
N ALA A 24 11.38 -1.10 -4.19
CA ALA A 24 9.94 -1.26 -4.04
C ALA A 24 9.63 -2.39 -3.06
N PHE A 25 8.52 -2.23 -2.35
CA PHE A 25 8.10 -3.16 -1.31
C PHE A 25 6.66 -3.58 -1.53
N TYR A 26 6.37 -4.85 -1.28
CA TYR A 26 5.02 -5.32 -0.98
C TYR A 26 4.92 -5.53 0.53
N LEU A 27 4.03 -4.78 1.19
CA LEU A 27 3.79 -4.86 2.63
C LEU A 27 2.37 -5.29 2.95
N LYS A 28 2.19 -5.95 4.10
CA LYS A 28 0.87 -6.35 4.61
C LYS A 28 0.33 -5.35 5.63
N PHE A 29 -0.80 -4.74 5.32
CA PHE A 29 -1.60 -3.97 6.28
C PHE A 29 -2.75 -4.86 6.77
N ASP A 30 -2.80 -5.16 8.06
CA ASP A 30 -3.79 -6.13 8.57
C ASP A 30 -5.13 -5.46 8.78
N PHE A 31 -6.22 -6.10 8.35
CA PHE A 31 -7.55 -5.62 8.70
C PHE A 31 -7.76 -5.70 10.21
N SER A 32 -8.28 -4.61 10.79
CA SER A 32 -8.68 -4.58 12.19
C SER A 32 -9.83 -5.56 12.47
N ARG A 33 -10.03 -5.92 13.74
CA ARG A 33 -11.15 -6.78 14.14
C ARG A 33 -12.49 -6.12 13.80
N GLU A 34 -12.56 -4.80 13.96
CA GLU A 34 -13.72 -3.97 13.66
C GLU A 34 -14.03 -3.99 12.16
N ALA A 35 -13.00 -3.87 11.31
CA ALA A 35 -13.17 -4.00 9.87
C ALA A 35 -13.69 -5.38 9.45
N LEU A 36 -13.19 -6.46 10.05
CA LEU A 36 -13.66 -7.81 9.76
C LEU A 36 -15.12 -8.06 10.21
N LYS A 37 -15.61 -7.35 11.23
CA LYS A 37 -17.04 -7.38 11.61
C LYS A 37 -17.92 -6.68 10.56
N ILE A 38 -17.41 -5.61 9.96
CA ILE A 38 -18.12 -4.83 8.94
C ILE A 38 -18.04 -5.52 7.57
N PHE A 39 -17.06 -6.41 7.37
CA PHE A 39 -16.87 -7.18 6.14
C PHE A 39 -17.07 -8.71 6.36
N PRO A 40 -18.31 -9.16 6.61
CA PRO A 40 -18.60 -10.53 7.04
C PRO A 40 -18.24 -11.60 6.00
N GLU A 41 -18.28 -11.29 4.71
CA GLU A 41 -17.90 -12.23 3.65
C GLU A 41 -16.43 -12.64 3.76
N VAL A 42 -15.54 -11.68 4.04
CA VAL A 42 -14.11 -11.94 4.24
C VAL A 42 -13.87 -12.67 5.57
N ALA A 43 -14.59 -12.32 6.63
CA ALA A 43 -14.50 -13.03 7.91
C ALA A 43 -14.97 -14.50 7.79
N ALA A 44 -15.99 -14.78 6.99
CA ALA A 44 -16.45 -16.14 6.73
C ALA A 44 -15.38 -16.97 6.00
N ILE A 45 -14.72 -16.38 5.00
CA ILE A 45 -13.63 -17.04 4.26
C ILE A 45 -12.44 -17.27 5.18
N MET A 46 -12.07 -16.29 6.01
CA MET A 46 -11.02 -16.43 7.01
C MET A 46 -11.27 -17.65 7.90
N LYS A 47 -12.50 -17.86 8.36
CA LYS A 47 -12.87 -19.03 9.15
C LYS A 47 -12.82 -20.33 8.35
N THR A 48 -13.40 -20.35 7.14
CA THR A 48 -13.47 -21.55 6.29
C THR A 48 -12.08 -22.04 5.87
N GLU A 49 -11.17 -21.12 5.55
CA GLU A 49 -9.80 -21.45 5.15
C GLU A 49 -8.86 -21.72 6.33
N GLY A 50 -9.34 -21.57 7.57
CA GLY A 50 -8.50 -21.65 8.76
C GLY A 50 -7.42 -20.57 8.77
N ALA A 51 -7.67 -19.42 8.15
CA ALA A 51 -6.72 -18.33 8.06
C ALA A 51 -6.67 -17.56 9.39
N TYR A 52 -5.47 -17.28 9.87
CA TYR A 52 -5.29 -16.55 11.13
C TYR A 52 -5.24 -15.03 10.95
N LYS A 53 -5.17 -14.56 9.70
CA LYS A 53 -5.02 -13.14 9.37
C LYS A 53 -5.58 -12.81 7.98
N VAL A 54 -6.06 -11.57 7.84
CA VAL A 54 -6.45 -10.96 6.57
C VAL A 54 -5.68 -9.66 6.42
N SER A 55 -5.01 -9.46 5.28
CA SER A 55 -4.22 -8.26 5.04
C SER A 55 -4.47 -7.70 3.64
N ALA A 56 -4.49 -6.37 3.52
CA ALA A 56 -4.29 -5.72 2.24
C ALA A 56 -2.80 -5.77 1.90
N VAL A 57 -2.47 -6.22 0.70
CA VAL A 57 -1.09 -6.18 0.21
C VAL A 57 -0.90 -4.84 -0.49
N VAL A 58 0.07 -4.05 -0.07
CA VAL A 58 0.31 -2.69 -0.55
C VAL A 58 1.68 -2.63 -1.20
N TRP A 59 1.71 -2.22 -2.48
CA TRP A 59 2.95 -1.89 -3.16
C TRP A 59 3.33 -0.44 -2.84
N MET A 60 4.55 -0.21 -2.33
CA MET A 60 5.00 1.15 -2.00
C MET A 60 6.50 1.34 -2.15
N THR A 61 6.85 2.60 -2.37
CA THR A 61 8.20 3.16 -2.31
C THR A 61 8.02 4.47 -1.53
N PRO A 62 8.67 4.77 -0.38
CA PRO A 62 9.69 4.09 0.45
C PRO A 62 9.25 3.73 1.90
N LEU A 63 10.08 2.99 2.65
CA LEU A 63 9.78 2.54 4.02
C LEU A 63 9.90 3.61 5.12
N ASP A 64 10.79 4.58 5.00
CA ASP A 64 10.99 5.65 5.98
C ASP A 64 9.74 6.56 6.14
N THR A 65 8.84 6.53 5.17
CA THR A 65 7.55 7.22 5.24
C THR A 65 6.45 6.40 5.88
N LEU A 66 6.70 5.14 6.26
CA LEU A 66 5.70 4.25 6.82
C LEU A 66 5.10 4.79 8.13
N VAL A 67 5.90 5.49 8.96
CA VAL A 67 5.43 6.18 10.17
C VAL A 67 4.53 7.39 9.90
N GLN A 68 4.52 7.89 8.66
CA GLN A 68 3.70 9.03 8.23
C GLN A 68 2.41 8.58 7.52
N VAL A 69 2.25 7.28 7.25
CA VAL A 69 1.07 6.74 6.55
C VAL A 69 -0.15 6.86 7.46
N THR A 70 -1.12 7.68 7.04
CA THR A 70 -2.39 7.89 7.76
C THR A 70 -3.56 7.13 7.13
N GLY A 71 -3.39 6.63 5.90
CA GLY A 71 -4.43 5.93 5.16
C GLY A 71 -3.92 5.19 3.93
N LEU A 72 -4.79 4.39 3.34
CA LEU A 72 -4.58 3.77 2.03
C LEU A 72 -5.72 4.16 1.08
N ALA A 73 -5.37 4.55 -0.13
CA ALA A 73 -6.29 4.86 -1.19
C ALA A 73 -6.56 3.62 -2.05
N PHE A 74 -7.79 3.46 -2.54
CA PHE A 74 -8.20 2.39 -3.44
C PHE A 74 -9.11 2.92 -4.56
N HIS A 75 -9.12 2.24 -5.72
CA HIS A 75 -9.84 2.76 -6.89
C HIS A 75 -11.36 2.43 -6.82
N PRO A 76 -12.26 3.43 -6.95
CA PRO A 76 -13.71 3.22 -6.76
C PRO A 76 -14.34 2.32 -7.83
N SER A 77 -13.80 2.27 -9.05
CA SER A 77 -14.34 1.42 -10.11
C SER A 77 -13.64 0.05 -10.22
N ALA A 78 -12.68 -0.26 -9.36
CA ALA A 78 -11.96 -1.53 -9.41
C ALA A 78 -12.72 -2.66 -8.70
N MET A 79 -12.53 -3.88 -9.19
CA MET A 79 -12.86 -5.10 -8.48
C MET A 79 -11.66 -5.53 -7.64
N TYR A 80 -11.94 -6.04 -6.45
CA TYR A 80 -10.94 -6.55 -5.52
C TYR A 80 -11.12 -8.05 -5.32
N VAL A 81 -10.04 -8.70 -4.91
CA VAL A 81 -9.96 -10.14 -4.76
C VAL A 81 -9.39 -10.49 -3.39
N ALA A 82 -9.93 -11.53 -2.77
CA ALA A 82 -9.34 -12.21 -1.63
C ALA A 82 -8.76 -13.55 -2.09
N VAL A 83 -7.50 -13.80 -1.76
CA VAL A 83 -6.78 -15.01 -2.16
C VAL A 83 -6.12 -15.68 -0.96
N LYS A 84 -5.92 -17.00 -1.07
CA LYS A 84 -5.22 -17.78 -0.05
C LYS A 84 -3.73 -17.56 -0.19
N ALA A 85 -3.06 -17.20 0.90
CA ALA A 85 -1.61 -17.06 0.96
C ALA A 85 -1.03 -18.02 2.01
N PRO A 86 -0.41 -19.13 1.60
CA PRO A 86 0.35 -19.98 2.51
C PRO A 86 1.59 -19.23 3.02
N THR A 87 1.81 -19.26 4.32
CA THR A 87 2.98 -18.68 5.00
C THR A 87 3.62 -19.72 5.91
N LEU A 88 4.83 -19.46 6.41
CA LEU A 88 5.50 -20.34 7.37
C LEU A 88 4.70 -20.51 8.68
N GLU A 89 3.90 -19.51 9.06
CA GLU A 89 3.07 -19.51 10.28
C GLU A 89 1.68 -20.14 10.06
N GLY A 90 1.31 -20.48 8.81
CA GLY A 90 0.00 -21.01 8.47
C GLY A 90 -0.63 -20.28 7.28
N THR A 91 -1.96 -20.29 7.20
CA THR A 91 -2.69 -19.65 6.09
C THR A 91 -3.07 -18.20 6.43
N GLU A 92 -2.79 -17.29 5.51
CA GLU A 92 -3.33 -15.93 5.50
C GLU A 92 -4.29 -15.73 4.32
N ILE A 93 -5.06 -14.65 4.37
CA ILE A 93 -5.81 -14.13 3.23
C ILE A 93 -5.24 -12.78 2.82
N TRP A 94 -4.91 -12.67 1.54
CA TRP A 94 -4.42 -11.43 0.95
C TRP A 94 -5.48 -10.78 0.10
N ILE A 95 -5.60 -9.46 0.23
CA ILE A 95 -6.53 -8.62 -0.53
C ILE A 95 -5.75 -7.64 -1.40
N GLY A 96 -6.16 -7.55 -2.67
CA GLY A 96 -5.63 -6.62 -3.67
C GLY A 96 -6.62 -6.42 -4.82
N ALA A 97 -6.29 -5.55 -5.77
CA ALA A 97 -7.10 -5.38 -6.97
C ALA A 97 -7.05 -6.66 -7.82
N LEU A 98 -8.20 -7.10 -8.34
CA LEU A 98 -8.32 -8.35 -9.10
C LEU A 98 -7.39 -8.37 -10.33
N LYS A 99 -7.27 -7.25 -11.03
CA LYS A 99 -6.37 -7.12 -12.20
C LYS A 99 -4.88 -7.27 -11.85
N LEU A 100 -4.52 -7.06 -10.59
CA LEU A 100 -3.15 -7.09 -10.09
C LEU A 100 -2.86 -8.31 -9.21
N GLN A 101 -3.78 -9.30 -9.20
CA GLN A 101 -3.65 -10.53 -8.43
C GLN A 101 -2.32 -11.23 -8.66
N GLU A 102 -1.95 -11.41 -9.93
CA GLU A 102 -0.71 -12.07 -10.32
C GLU A 102 0.52 -11.35 -9.76
N ASN A 103 0.52 -10.01 -9.72
CA ASN A 103 1.66 -9.23 -9.26
C ASN A 103 1.98 -9.52 -7.79
N PHE A 104 0.97 -9.43 -6.90
CA PHE A 104 1.21 -9.59 -5.47
C PHE A 104 1.31 -11.06 -5.06
N GLU A 105 0.68 -12.01 -5.75
CA GLU A 105 0.87 -13.44 -5.49
C GLU A 105 2.27 -13.91 -5.89
N ARG A 106 2.79 -13.47 -7.05
CA ARG A 106 4.18 -13.74 -7.44
C ARG A 106 5.17 -13.06 -6.51
N ALA A 107 4.86 -11.85 -6.03
CA ALA A 107 5.68 -11.18 -5.01
C ALA A 107 5.77 -12.03 -3.73
N GLY A 108 4.69 -12.72 -3.37
CA GLY A 108 4.65 -13.69 -2.27
C GLY A 108 5.30 -15.05 -2.57
N GLY A 109 5.93 -15.23 -3.73
CA GLY A 109 6.60 -16.48 -4.11
C GLY A 109 5.68 -17.55 -4.69
N SER A 110 4.43 -17.22 -5.03
CA SER A 110 3.51 -18.21 -5.63
C SER A 110 3.91 -18.51 -7.08
N GLU A 111 4.20 -19.77 -7.39
CA GLU A 111 4.49 -20.23 -8.76
C GLU A 111 3.24 -20.33 -9.63
N LYS A 112 2.09 -20.59 -9.01
CA LYS A 112 0.78 -20.70 -9.67
C LYS A 112 -0.18 -19.72 -9.02
N ILE A 113 -0.88 -18.96 -9.85
CA ILE A 113 -1.86 -17.98 -9.38
C ILE A 113 -3.07 -18.73 -8.84
N SER A 114 -3.41 -18.42 -7.60
CA SER A 114 -4.49 -19.06 -6.90
C SER A 114 -5.84 -18.74 -7.53
N ARG A 115 -6.81 -19.64 -7.33
CA ARG A 115 -8.20 -19.31 -7.65
C ARG A 115 -8.71 -18.31 -6.60
N PRO A 116 -9.36 -17.20 -6.99
CA PRO A 116 -10.02 -16.29 -6.07
C PRO A 116 -10.93 -17.02 -5.08
N LEU A 117 -10.77 -16.73 -3.78
CA LEU A 117 -11.70 -17.16 -2.74
C LEU A 117 -12.97 -16.29 -2.76
N LEU A 118 -12.79 -15.01 -3.07
CA LEU A 118 -13.86 -14.03 -3.24
C LEU A 118 -13.42 -12.92 -4.18
N THR A 119 -14.38 -12.44 -4.98
CA THR A 119 -14.25 -11.18 -5.71
C THR A 119 -15.37 -10.24 -5.29
N PHE A 120 -15.08 -8.96 -5.15
CA PHE A 120 -16.04 -7.98 -4.64
C PHE A 120 -15.78 -6.59 -5.20
N SER A 121 -16.81 -5.74 -5.21
CA SER A 121 -16.67 -4.34 -5.61
C SER A 121 -15.97 -3.52 -4.54
N SER A 122 -15.26 -2.48 -4.96
CA SER A 122 -14.54 -1.54 -4.11
C SER A 122 -15.40 -0.93 -2.97
N GLY A 123 -16.72 -0.83 -3.14
CA GLY A 123 -17.63 -0.24 -2.16
C GLY A 123 -17.64 -0.95 -0.80
N LYS A 124 -17.14 -2.19 -0.73
CA LYS A 124 -16.96 -2.91 0.54
C LYS A 124 -15.75 -2.44 1.35
N LEU A 125 -14.82 -1.69 0.75
CA LEU A 125 -13.57 -1.27 1.37
C LEU A 125 -13.66 0.07 2.09
N GLU A 126 -14.58 0.94 1.69
CA GLU A 126 -14.63 2.31 2.18
C GLU A 126 -14.77 2.38 3.71
N GLY A 127 -13.88 3.15 4.35
CA GLY A 127 -13.90 3.36 5.80
C GLY A 127 -13.38 2.19 6.62
N LEU A 128 -12.99 1.06 6.00
CA LEU A 128 -12.38 -0.04 6.74
C LEU A 128 -11.01 0.38 7.30
N GLN A 129 -10.75 -0.08 8.52
CA GLN A 129 -9.53 0.23 9.25
C GLN A 129 -8.54 -0.93 9.19
N LEU A 130 -7.27 -0.61 8.92
CA LEU A 130 -6.15 -1.54 8.88
C LEU A 130 -5.05 -1.08 9.83
N LYS A 131 -4.18 -1.99 10.23
CA LYS A 131 -3.01 -1.69 11.04
C LYS A 131 -1.82 -1.39 10.15
N ASN A 132 -1.17 -0.27 10.41
CA ASN A 132 0.14 0.05 9.88
C ASN A 132 1.14 -1.05 10.29
N PRO A 133 1.93 -1.62 9.36
CA PRO A 133 2.81 -2.74 9.67
C PRO A 133 3.97 -2.41 10.61
N LEU A 134 4.33 -1.13 10.76
CA LEU A 134 5.39 -0.69 11.65
C LEU A 134 4.82 -0.13 12.97
N THR A 135 3.93 0.86 12.90
CA THR A 135 3.44 1.53 14.12
C THR A 135 2.27 0.80 14.80
N SER A 136 1.65 -0.18 14.12
CA SER A 136 0.39 -0.81 14.52
C SER A 136 -0.81 0.14 14.67
N GLU A 137 -0.65 1.43 14.36
CA GLU A 137 -1.72 2.42 14.36
C GLU A 137 -2.75 2.11 13.28
N LEU A 138 -3.99 2.55 13.52
CA LEU A 138 -5.08 2.34 12.57
C LEU A 138 -5.02 3.37 11.44
N VAL A 139 -5.02 2.88 10.21
CA VAL A 139 -5.13 3.64 8.96
C VAL A 139 -6.46 3.32 8.29
N THR A 140 -7.02 4.27 7.54
CA THR A 140 -8.35 4.12 6.93
C THR A 140 -8.28 3.95 5.41
N LEU A 141 -9.14 3.11 4.85
CA LEU A 141 -9.33 2.99 3.40
C LEU A 141 -10.21 4.11 2.84
N VAL A 142 -9.69 4.80 1.82
CA VAL A 142 -10.36 5.94 1.17
C VAL A 142 -10.42 5.71 -0.35
N LYS A 143 -11.52 6.13 -0.98
CA LYS A 143 -11.66 6.05 -2.45
C LYS A 143 -10.83 7.13 -3.14
N SER A 144 -10.17 6.77 -4.23
CA SER A 144 -9.48 7.71 -5.11
C SER A 144 -9.39 7.17 -6.54
N ASP A 145 -9.78 7.98 -7.53
CA ASP A 145 -9.62 7.68 -8.96
C ASP A 145 -8.16 7.81 -9.43
N GLN A 146 -7.27 8.31 -8.58
CA GLN A 146 -5.84 8.49 -8.85
C GLN A 146 -5.02 7.22 -8.57
N VAL A 147 -5.65 6.16 -8.04
CA VAL A 147 -4.98 4.90 -7.75
C VAL A 147 -4.69 4.16 -9.07
N PRO A 148 -3.42 3.92 -9.42
CA PRO A 148 -3.08 3.22 -10.65
C PRO A 148 -3.50 1.75 -10.55
N LEU A 149 -4.02 1.21 -11.66
CA LEU A 149 -4.43 -0.18 -11.79
C LEU A 149 -3.56 -1.00 -12.75
N GLU A 150 -2.47 -0.40 -13.25
CA GLU A 150 -1.53 -1.03 -14.18
C GLU A 150 -0.33 -1.67 -13.47
N GLN A 151 0.00 -1.21 -12.25
CA GLN A 151 1.16 -1.65 -11.48
C GLN A 151 0.84 -1.69 -9.98
N GLY A 152 1.64 -2.46 -9.23
CA GLY A 152 1.49 -2.61 -7.78
C GLY A 152 0.36 -3.58 -7.41
N SER A 153 -0.44 -3.21 -6.40
CA SER A 153 -1.49 -4.06 -5.83
C SER A 153 -2.90 -3.45 -5.83
N GLY A 154 -3.05 -2.20 -6.31
CA GLY A 154 -4.33 -1.49 -6.32
C GLY A 154 -4.67 -0.78 -5.01
N PHE A 155 -3.67 -0.62 -4.13
CA PHE A 155 -3.68 0.25 -2.96
C PHE A 155 -2.47 1.21 -3.03
N VAL A 156 -2.67 2.45 -2.62
CA VAL A 156 -1.60 3.46 -2.52
C VAL A 156 -1.61 4.04 -1.10
N SER A 157 -0.47 4.03 -0.43
CA SER A 157 -0.34 4.69 0.87
C SER A 157 -0.29 6.20 0.75
N PHE A 158 -0.86 6.90 1.72
CA PHE A 158 -0.82 8.35 1.77
C PHE A 158 -0.63 8.89 3.19
N ALA A 159 -0.18 10.14 3.26
CA ALA A 159 -0.17 10.95 4.47
C ALA A 159 -1.13 12.13 4.30
N GLY A 160 -1.83 12.50 5.38
CA GLY A 160 -2.78 13.61 5.40
C GLY A 160 -4.18 13.19 5.86
N ASP A 161 -5.16 14.06 5.61
CA ASP A 161 -6.55 13.78 5.97
C ASP A 161 -7.27 12.97 4.87
N ALA A 162 -8.23 12.16 5.30
CA ALA A 162 -9.09 11.38 4.42
C ALA A 162 -10.11 12.25 3.64
N THR A 163 -10.14 13.57 3.89
CA THR A 163 -11.17 14.50 3.43
C THR A 163 -10.81 15.29 2.17
N GLY A 164 -9.61 15.11 1.62
CA GLY A 164 -9.28 15.61 0.28
C GLY A 164 -7.91 16.24 0.12
N SER A 165 -7.13 16.42 1.19
CA SER A 165 -5.74 16.88 1.09
C SER A 165 -4.78 15.79 1.54
N TRP A 166 -4.69 14.72 0.76
CA TRP A 166 -3.67 13.68 0.95
C TRP A 166 -2.50 13.87 -0.03
N MET A 167 -1.33 13.52 0.45
CA MET A 167 -0.09 13.52 -0.33
C MET A 167 0.35 12.08 -0.49
N GLN A 168 0.65 11.70 -1.74
CA GLN A 168 1.39 10.48 -1.95
C GLN A 168 2.82 10.74 -1.46
N LEU A 169 3.25 9.89 -0.54
CA LEU A 169 4.61 9.92 -0.02
C LEU A 169 5.56 9.65 -1.19
N GLY A 170 6.50 10.58 -1.39
CA GLY A 170 7.46 10.49 -2.48
C GLY A 170 8.53 9.43 -2.20
N PRO A 171 9.18 8.90 -3.24
CA PRO A 171 10.22 7.90 -3.08
C PRO A 171 11.40 8.38 -2.26
N SER A 172 11.92 7.57 -1.36
CA SER A 172 13.13 7.87 -0.59
C SER A 172 14.28 7.03 -1.09
N THR A 173 15.48 7.62 -1.03
CA THR A 173 16.74 6.95 -1.31
C THR A 173 17.36 6.34 -0.05
N THR A 174 16.76 6.56 1.11
CA THR A 174 17.25 6.04 2.40
C THR A 174 16.33 4.95 2.91
N GLU A 175 16.89 3.76 3.10
CA GLU A 175 16.22 2.61 3.69
C GLU A 175 16.85 2.34 5.07
N SER A 176 16.03 2.30 6.12
CA SER A 176 16.50 1.89 7.44
C SER A 176 16.59 0.36 7.50
N ALA A 177 17.80 -0.16 7.72
CA ALA A 177 18.02 -1.60 7.90
C ALA A 177 17.22 -2.16 9.09
N GLU A 178 17.10 -1.38 10.17
CA GLU A 178 16.35 -1.75 11.37
C GLU A 178 14.85 -1.91 11.05
N VAL A 179 14.27 -0.97 10.28
CA VAL A 179 12.87 -1.06 9.85
C VAL A 179 12.65 -2.26 8.93
N LEU A 180 13.61 -2.54 8.04
CA LEU A 180 13.55 -3.71 7.15
C LEU A 180 13.57 -5.03 7.93
N GLU A 181 14.44 -5.14 8.93
CA GLU A 181 14.53 -6.31 9.80
C GLU A 181 13.25 -6.49 10.61
N GLU A 182 12.73 -5.42 11.23
CA GLU A 182 11.46 -5.44 11.96
C GLU A 182 10.28 -5.90 11.08
N LEU A 183 10.19 -5.40 9.84
CA LEU A 183 9.15 -5.82 8.89
C LEU A 183 9.31 -7.28 8.44
N ARG A 184 10.54 -7.80 8.37
CA ARG A 184 10.80 -9.22 8.07
C ARG A 184 10.39 -10.11 9.25
N ASP A 185 10.82 -9.75 10.45
CA ASP A 185 10.59 -10.53 11.67
C ASP A 185 9.12 -10.58 12.05
N SER A 186 8.38 -9.48 11.84
CA SER A 186 6.93 -9.43 12.02
C SER A 186 6.14 -10.09 10.87
N GLY A 187 6.84 -10.60 9.87
CA GLY A 187 6.27 -11.22 8.68
C GLY A 187 5.48 -10.24 7.80
N LYS A 188 5.68 -8.93 7.93
CA LYS A 188 4.95 -7.87 7.20
C LYS A 188 5.51 -7.57 5.84
N LEU A 189 6.80 -7.82 5.63
CA LEU A 189 7.44 -7.70 4.33
C LEU A 189 7.14 -8.95 3.48
N VAL A 190 6.45 -8.76 2.37
CA VAL A 190 6.20 -9.81 1.37
C VAL A 190 7.38 -9.92 0.41
N GLN A 191 7.80 -8.77 -0.15
CA GLN A 191 8.89 -8.72 -1.11
C GLN A 191 9.59 -7.36 -1.07
N GLN A 192 10.90 -7.37 -1.30
CA GLN A 192 11.70 -6.20 -1.62
C GLN A 192 12.33 -6.42 -3.01
N THR A 193 12.18 -5.46 -3.91
CA THR A 193 12.80 -5.50 -5.25
C THR A 193 13.52 -4.20 -5.55
N PRO A 194 14.71 -4.24 -6.20
CA PRO A 194 15.36 -3.03 -6.68
C PRO A 194 14.45 -2.27 -7.66
N LEU A 195 14.45 -0.94 -7.55
CA LEU A 195 13.67 -0.06 -8.40
C LEU A 195 14.51 1.16 -8.81
N GLU A 196 14.57 1.41 -10.12
CA GLU A 196 15.01 2.69 -10.66
C GLU A 196 13.80 3.59 -10.86
N GLN A 197 13.78 4.75 -10.20
CA GLN A 197 12.64 5.67 -10.27
C GLN A 197 13.10 7.12 -10.35
N LYS A 198 12.21 7.97 -10.87
CA LYS A 198 12.45 9.40 -10.93
C LYS A 198 12.06 10.07 -9.62
N VAL A 199 12.99 10.81 -9.04
CA VAL A 199 12.72 11.75 -7.97
C VAL A 199 12.60 13.14 -8.56
N PHE A 200 11.60 13.89 -8.12
CA PHE A 200 11.40 15.27 -8.53
C PHE A 200 11.91 16.21 -7.45
N ARG A 201 12.69 17.21 -7.85
CA ARG A 201 13.25 18.25 -6.96
C ARG A 201 12.67 19.61 -7.30
N CYS A 202 12.42 20.39 -6.26
CA CYS A 202 11.93 21.75 -6.40
C CYS A 202 12.99 22.61 -7.08
N GLY A 203 12.64 23.30 -8.17
CA GLY A 203 13.57 24.19 -8.87
C GLY A 203 14.08 25.36 -8.02
N THR A 204 13.38 25.72 -6.93
CA THR A 204 13.79 26.80 -6.02
C THR A 204 14.80 26.34 -4.97
N CYS A 205 14.48 25.29 -4.20
CA CYS A 205 15.32 24.87 -3.06
C CYS A 205 16.05 23.53 -3.27
N GLN A 206 15.84 22.87 -4.40
CA GLN A 206 16.42 21.56 -4.76
C GLN A 206 16.05 20.39 -3.82
N ASN A 207 15.20 20.62 -2.81
CA ASN A 207 14.62 19.53 -2.02
C ASN A 207 13.56 18.78 -2.80
N GLN A 208 13.37 17.52 -2.44
CA GLN A 208 12.39 16.64 -3.07
C GLN A 208 10.96 17.18 -2.95
N THR A 209 10.19 17.07 -4.02
CA THR A 209 8.76 17.34 -4.05
C THR A 209 7.96 16.07 -3.83
N VAL A 210 6.75 16.23 -3.30
CA VAL A 210 5.74 15.17 -3.18
C VAL A 210 4.58 15.44 -4.14
N LEU A 211 3.84 14.40 -4.50
CA LEU A 211 2.63 14.56 -5.29
C LEU A 211 1.48 14.89 -4.34
N ARG A 212 0.93 16.09 -4.48
CA ARG A 212 -0.25 16.52 -3.73
C ARG A 212 -1.50 16.38 -4.60
N PHE A 213 -2.51 15.74 -4.03
CA PHE A 213 -3.86 15.68 -4.59
C PHE A 213 -4.71 16.74 -3.88
N THR A 214 -5.52 17.44 -4.66
CA THR A 214 -6.37 18.57 -4.25
C THR A 214 -7.75 18.37 -4.80
#